data_AF-A0A847VNW1-F1
#
_entry.id   AF-A0A847VNW1-F1
#
_cell.length_a   1.000
_cell.length_b   1.000
_cell.length_c   1.000
_cell.angle_alpha   90.00
_cell.angle_beta   90.00
_cell.angle_gamma   90.00
#
_symmetry.space_group_name_H-M   'P 1'
#
loop_
_entity.id
_entity.type
_entity.pdbx_description
1 polymer ?
#
loop_
_entity_poly.entity_id
_entity_poly.type
_entity_poly.pdbx_seq_one_letter_code
_entity_poly.pdbx_strand_id
1 'polypeptide(L)'
;MNLVDPRATTPAELAKAALKRLALARQAPTPENYARAWAEETGGASPARADDAAASRELEAQGQAWASLTERLVAGLERGGRQWTAARRKQSLQRVLQTSRNDPARLLQRLQPLVQAWHGDHALDAPELAESIEASGAADDAAAPARAADA
;
A
#
# COMPACT_ATOMS: atom_id res chain seq x y z
N MET A 1 -49.84 -31.34 -14.30
CA MET A 1 -48.70 -31.67 -15.18
C MET A 1 -47.80 -30.43 -15.22
N ASN A 2 -46.85 -30.31 -14.29
CA ASN A 2 -46.00 -29.11 -14.18
C ASN A 2 -44.95 -29.14 -15.31
N LEU A 3 -45.00 -28.14 -16.18
CA LEU A 3 -44.02 -27.91 -17.24
C LEU A 3 -42.81 -27.25 -16.60
N VAL A 4 -41.69 -27.96 -16.49
CA VAL A 4 -40.41 -27.38 -16.05
C VAL A 4 -39.86 -26.50 -17.18
N ASP A 5 -39.60 -25.22 -16.90
CA ASP A 5 -38.99 -24.28 -17.84
C ASP A 5 -37.57 -24.70 -18.24
N PRO A 6 -37.24 -24.87 -19.53
CA PRO A 6 -35.92 -25.32 -20.00
C PRO A 6 -34.86 -24.20 -20.05
N ARG A 7 -34.92 -23.18 -19.17
CA ARG A 7 -33.98 -22.03 -19.21
C ARG A 7 -33.29 -21.69 -17.89
N ALA A 8 -33.44 -22.51 -16.85
CA ALA A 8 -32.56 -22.42 -15.70
C ALA A 8 -31.24 -23.11 -16.08
N THR A 9 -30.18 -22.34 -16.35
CA THR A 9 -28.85 -22.90 -16.65
C THR A 9 -28.43 -23.80 -15.50
N THR A 10 -28.49 -25.11 -15.74
CA THR A 10 -28.19 -26.11 -14.74
C THR A 10 -26.68 -26.17 -14.48
N PRO A 11 -26.24 -26.66 -13.30
CA PRO A 11 -24.82 -26.90 -13.03
C PRO A 11 -24.15 -27.78 -14.10
N ALA A 12 -24.86 -28.76 -14.65
CA ALA A 12 -24.33 -29.62 -15.71
C ALA A 12 -24.12 -28.87 -17.03
N GLU A 13 -24.98 -27.90 -17.36
CA GLU A 13 -24.83 -27.06 -18.56
C GLU A 13 -23.66 -26.09 -18.43
N LEU A 14 -23.42 -25.55 -17.24
CA LEU A 14 -22.25 -24.72 -16.93
C LEU A 14 -20.95 -25.54 -17.03
N ALA A 15 -20.94 -26.79 -16.55
CA ALA A 15 -19.79 -27.70 -16.70
C ALA A 15 -19.47 -27.94 -18.18
N LYS A 16 -20.51 -28.21 -18.96
CA LYS A 16 -20.38 -28.46 -20.39
C LYS A 16 -19.89 -27.23 -21.16
N ALA A 17 -20.37 -26.04 -20.79
CA ALA A 17 -19.89 -24.78 -21.33
C ALA A 17 -18.40 -24.55 -21.01
N ALA A 18 -17.99 -24.81 -19.76
CA ALA A 18 -16.60 -24.70 -19.32
C ALA A 18 -15.66 -25.66 -20.09
N LEU A 19 -16.05 -26.93 -20.26
CA LEU A 19 -15.27 -27.90 -21.04
C LEU A 19 -15.18 -27.52 -22.53
N LYS A 20 -16.30 -27.02 -23.10
CA LYS A 20 -16.32 -26.53 -24.49
C LYS A 20 -15.37 -25.36 -24.68
N ARG A 21 -15.27 -24.45 -23.70
CA ARG A 21 -14.33 -23.33 -23.71
C ARG A 21 -12.87 -23.80 -23.66
N LEU A 22 -12.54 -24.76 -22.80
CA LEU A 22 -11.19 -25.34 -22.74
C LEU A 22 -10.79 -25.99 -24.06
N ALA A 23 -11.71 -26.72 -24.70
CA ALA A 23 -11.47 -27.34 -26.00
C ALA A 23 -11.20 -26.30 -27.10
N LEU A 24 -11.97 -25.21 -27.14
CA LEU A 24 -11.77 -24.10 -28.08
C LEU A 24 -10.44 -23.37 -27.83
N ALA A 25 -10.08 -23.18 -26.55
CA ALA A 25 -8.82 -22.56 -26.15
C ALA A 25 -7.60 -23.50 -26.24
N ARG A 26 -7.80 -24.77 -26.63
CA ARG A 26 -6.79 -25.84 -26.65
C ARG A 26 -6.00 -25.96 -25.32
N GLN A 27 -6.67 -25.71 -24.21
CA GLN A 27 -6.08 -25.86 -22.88
C GLN A 27 -6.30 -27.29 -22.37
N ALA A 28 -5.31 -27.84 -21.69
CA ALA A 28 -5.46 -29.13 -21.03
C ALA A 28 -6.58 -29.03 -19.97
N PRO A 29 -7.47 -30.04 -19.87
CA PRO A 29 -8.48 -30.11 -18.83
C PRO A 29 -7.85 -30.50 -17.49
N THR A 30 -6.92 -29.68 -17.00
CA THR A 30 -6.42 -29.76 -15.64
C THR A 30 -7.50 -29.23 -14.67
N PRO A 31 -7.50 -29.69 -13.40
CA PRO A 31 -8.47 -29.21 -12.41
C PRO A 31 -8.49 -27.68 -12.28
N GLU A 32 -7.34 -27.02 -12.33
CA GLU A 32 -7.22 -25.56 -12.26
C GLU A 32 -7.81 -24.85 -13.48
N ASN A 33 -7.59 -25.37 -14.69
CA ASN A 33 -8.16 -24.78 -15.91
C ASN A 33 -9.68 -24.95 -15.95
N TYR A 34 -10.20 -26.09 -15.47
CA TYR A 34 -11.64 -26.32 -15.33
C TYR A 34 -12.29 -25.38 -14.30
N ALA A 35 -11.67 -25.21 -13.12
CA ALA A 35 -12.16 -24.29 -12.09
C ALA A 35 -12.25 -22.85 -12.61
N ARG A 36 -11.27 -22.42 -13.40
CA ARG A 36 -11.27 -21.09 -14.04
C ARG A 36 -12.39 -20.95 -15.09
N ALA A 37 -12.52 -21.92 -16.00
CA ALA A 37 -13.57 -21.88 -17.02
C ALA A 37 -14.98 -21.96 -16.42
N TRP A 38 -15.16 -22.74 -15.34
CA TRP A 38 -16.41 -22.80 -14.59
C TRP A 38 -16.75 -21.46 -13.91
N ALA A 39 -15.77 -20.83 -13.26
CA ALA A 39 -15.95 -19.51 -12.64
C ALA A 39 -16.43 -18.49 -13.68
N GLU A 40 -15.84 -18.48 -14.87
CA GLU A 40 -16.26 -17.59 -15.95
C GLU A 40 -17.69 -17.87 -16.45
N GLU A 41 -18.11 -19.13 -16.57
CA GLU A 41 -19.48 -19.49 -16.98
C GLU A 41 -20.52 -19.22 -15.88
N THR A 42 -20.11 -19.23 -14.61
CA THR A 42 -20.95 -18.86 -13.45
C THR A 42 -20.97 -17.35 -13.17
N GLY A 43 -20.24 -16.54 -13.95
CA GLY A 43 -20.13 -15.09 -13.77
C GLY A 43 -19.16 -14.66 -12.66
N GLY A 44 -18.41 -15.61 -12.08
CA GLY A 44 -17.35 -15.35 -11.12
C GLY A 44 -16.11 -14.77 -11.81
N ALA A 45 -15.61 -13.64 -11.29
CA ALA A 45 -14.29 -13.14 -11.65
C ALA A 45 -13.25 -14.20 -11.27
N SER A 46 -12.41 -14.60 -12.24
CA SER A 46 -11.27 -15.48 -11.99
C SER A 46 -10.42 -14.92 -10.84
N PRO A 47 -9.98 -15.75 -9.87
CA PRO A 47 -9.23 -15.30 -8.69
C PRO A 47 -7.97 -14.49 -9.08
N ALA A 48 -7.25 -14.91 -10.12
CA ALA A 48 -6.10 -14.16 -10.62
C ALA A 48 -6.45 -12.71 -11.05
N ARG A 49 -7.63 -12.49 -11.64
CA ARG A 49 -8.09 -11.15 -12.04
C ARG A 49 -8.56 -10.31 -10.84
N ALA A 50 -9.02 -10.96 -9.77
CA ALA A 50 -9.34 -10.30 -8.52
C ALA A 50 -8.06 -9.83 -7.79
N ASP A 51 -7.00 -10.66 -7.81
CA ASP A 51 -5.70 -10.32 -7.25
C ASP A 51 -5.05 -9.14 -8.00
N ASP A 52 -5.07 -9.15 -9.34
CA ASP A 52 -4.58 -8.04 -10.16
C ASP A 52 -5.35 -6.72 -9.89
N ALA A 53 -6.67 -6.82 -9.72
CA ALA A 53 -7.50 -5.66 -9.39
C ALA A 53 -7.24 -5.15 -7.96
N ALA A 54 -6.93 -6.03 -7.01
CA ALA A 54 -6.53 -5.64 -5.66
C ALA A 54 -5.17 -4.94 -5.65
N ALA A 55 -4.17 -5.48 -6.37
CA ALA A 55 -2.86 -4.87 -6.51
C ALA A 55 -2.92 -3.48 -7.17
N SER A 56 -3.78 -3.32 -8.18
CA SER A 56 -3.98 -2.04 -8.86
C SER A 56 -4.58 -0.99 -7.92
N ARG A 57 -5.57 -1.36 -7.10
CA ARG A 57 -6.18 -0.46 -6.11
C ARG A 57 -5.20 -0.05 -5.01
N GLU A 58 -4.34 -0.97 -4.57
CA GLU A 58 -3.29 -0.66 -3.59
C GLU A 58 -2.31 0.38 -4.14
N LEU A 59 -1.89 0.23 -5.41
CA LEU A 59 -1.01 1.19 -6.07
C LEU A 59 -1.67 2.57 -6.20
N GLU A 60 -2.96 2.62 -6.55
CA GLU A 60 -3.75 3.86 -6.62
C GLU A 60 -3.86 4.54 -5.24
N ALA A 61 -4.18 3.77 -4.19
CA ALA A 61 -4.26 4.27 -2.82
C ALA A 61 -2.91 4.82 -2.35
N GLN A 62 -1.81 4.14 -2.70
CA GLN A 62 -0.46 4.61 -2.39
C GLN A 62 -0.13 5.90 -3.15
N GLY A 63 -0.50 6.01 -4.43
CA GLY A 63 -0.35 7.24 -5.20
C GLY A 63 -1.11 8.42 -4.59
N GLN A 64 -2.33 8.20 -4.12
CA GLN A 64 -3.16 9.21 -3.44
C GLN A 64 -2.55 9.64 -2.10
N ALA A 65 -1.96 8.70 -1.35
CA ALA A 65 -1.26 9.00 -0.09
C ALA A 65 -0.02 9.90 -0.33
N TRP A 66 0.75 9.62 -1.40
CA TRP A 66 1.88 10.45 -1.81
C TRP A 66 1.46 11.84 -2.28
N ALA A 67 0.38 11.94 -3.07
CA ALA A 67 -0.18 13.22 -3.50
C ALA A 67 -0.59 14.06 -2.29
N SER A 68 -1.37 13.46 -1.37
CA SER A 68 -1.82 14.11 -0.12
C SER A 68 -0.66 14.52 0.80
N LEU A 69 0.42 13.74 0.84
CA LEU A 69 1.62 14.11 1.58
C LEU A 69 2.35 15.30 0.94
N THR A 70 2.44 15.33 -0.38
CA THR A 70 3.08 16.41 -1.14
C THR A 70 2.34 17.72 -0.97
N GLU A 71 1.02 17.72 -1.09
CA GLU A 71 0.17 18.89 -0.86
C GLU A 71 0.36 19.46 0.57
N ARG A 72 0.36 18.58 1.58
CA ARG A 72 0.63 18.97 2.98
C ARG A 72 2.05 19.52 3.16
N LEU A 73 3.03 18.97 2.46
CA LEU A 73 4.41 19.46 2.52
C LEU A 73 4.50 20.87 1.94
N VAL A 74 3.90 21.14 0.78
CA VAL A 74 3.86 22.47 0.17
C VAL A 74 3.13 23.45 1.07
N ALA A 75 1.94 23.10 1.55
CA ALA A 75 1.17 23.95 2.46
C ALA A 75 1.91 24.22 3.77
N GLY A 76 2.62 23.22 4.32
CA GLY A 76 3.45 23.35 5.51
C GLY A 76 4.69 24.22 5.31
N LEU A 77 5.23 24.30 4.09
CA LEU A 77 6.33 25.21 3.77
C LEU A 77 5.86 26.66 3.63
N GLU A 78 4.70 26.89 3.02
CA GLU A 78 4.12 28.23 2.81
C GLU A 78 3.58 28.84 4.11
N ARG A 79 2.96 28.03 4.98
CA ARG A 79 2.37 28.46 6.26
C ARG A 79 3.42 28.62 7.37
N GLY A 80 4.59 29.19 7.07
CA GLY A 80 5.67 29.43 8.05
C GLY A 80 5.15 29.97 9.39
N GLY A 81 5.42 29.26 10.49
CA GLY A 81 4.91 29.60 11.84
C GLY A 81 6.00 30.16 12.76
N ARG A 82 5.60 30.73 13.90
CA ARG A 82 6.53 31.38 14.86
C ARG A 82 7.49 30.40 15.54
N GLN A 83 7.09 29.13 15.68
CA GLN A 83 7.87 28.07 16.32
C GLN A 83 8.90 27.41 15.39
N TRP A 84 8.66 27.45 14.06
CA TRP A 84 9.54 26.82 13.06
C TRP A 84 9.75 27.77 11.88
N THR A 85 10.95 28.34 11.78
CA THR A 85 11.32 29.23 10.67
C THR A 85 11.39 28.47 9.35
N ALA A 86 11.08 29.15 8.23
CA ALA A 86 11.15 28.57 6.89
C ALA A 86 12.54 28.00 6.57
N ALA A 87 13.61 28.66 7.03
CA ALA A 87 14.98 28.18 6.89
C ALA A 87 15.21 26.82 7.58
N ARG A 88 14.69 26.64 8.81
CA ARG A 88 14.82 25.39 9.56
C ARG A 88 14.05 24.25 8.89
N ARG A 89 12.82 24.50 8.42
CA ARG A 89 12.02 23.49 7.68
C ARG A 89 12.73 23.03 6.40
N LYS A 90 13.27 23.97 5.62
CA LYS A 90 14.06 23.67 4.41
C LYS A 90 15.30 22.83 4.71
N GLN A 91 16.05 23.18 5.75
CA GLN A 91 17.25 22.43 6.15
C GLN A 91 16.93 20.99 6.57
N SER A 92 15.87 20.79 7.37
CA SER A 92 15.43 19.45 7.77
C SER A 92 14.98 18.60 6.59
N LEU A 93 14.21 19.18 5.65
CA LEU A 93 13.80 18.49 4.44
C LEU A 93 15.01 18.08 3.58
N GLN A 94 15.97 18.99 3.38
CA GLN A 94 17.21 18.70 2.64
C GLN A 94 18.01 17.56 3.27
N ARG A 95 18.11 17.53 4.61
CA ARG A 95 18.78 16.44 5.32
C ARG A 95 18.09 15.09 5.07
N VAL A 96 16.76 15.03 5.19
CA VAL A 96 15.99 13.79 4.95
C VAL A 96 16.15 13.30 3.52
N LEU A 97 16.04 14.19 2.53
CA LEU A 97 16.22 13.85 1.12
C LEU A 97 17.63 13.33 0.82
N GLN A 98 18.67 13.93 1.40
CA GLN A 98 20.04 13.45 1.23
C GLN A 98 20.25 12.06 1.85
N THR A 99 19.71 11.81 3.05
CA THR A 99 19.86 10.54 3.75
C THR A 99 19.05 9.40 3.13
N SER A 100 17.98 9.69 2.38
CA SER A 100 17.06 8.69 1.81
C SER A 100 17.09 8.61 0.28
N ARG A 101 18.15 9.13 -0.35
CA ARG A 101 18.26 9.26 -1.82
C ARG A 101 17.96 7.97 -2.62
N ASN A 102 18.25 6.81 -2.04
CA ASN A 102 18.12 5.50 -2.70
C ASN A 102 17.01 4.62 -2.10
N ASP A 103 16.21 5.14 -1.17
CA ASP A 103 15.19 4.35 -0.46
C ASP A 103 13.87 5.13 -0.36
N PRO A 104 12.94 4.92 -1.31
CA PRO A 104 11.67 5.64 -1.35
C PRO A 104 10.73 5.28 -0.19
N ALA A 105 10.80 4.05 0.33
CA ALA A 105 9.97 3.63 1.46
C ALA A 105 10.43 4.33 2.75
N ARG A 106 11.75 4.38 2.98
CA ARG A 106 12.34 5.10 4.11
C ARG A 106 12.16 6.62 4.00
N LEU A 107 12.17 7.17 2.79
CA LEU A 107 11.81 8.57 2.55
C LEU A 107 10.39 8.87 3.03
N LEU A 108 9.40 8.06 2.61
CA LEU A 108 8.00 8.23 3.01
C LEU A 108 7.84 8.18 4.53
N GLN A 109 8.41 7.14 5.15
CA GLN A 109 8.37 6.93 6.60
C GLN A 109 8.96 8.08 7.40
N ARG A 110 10.01 8.76 6.89
CA ARG A 110 10.63 9.90 7.58
C ARG A 110 9.92 11.23 7.30
N LEU A 111 9.36 11.41 6.11
CA LEU A 111 8.62 12.62 5.74
C LEU A 111 7.30 12.74 6.50
N GLN A 112 6.56 11.64 6.70
CA GLN A 112 5.28 11.65 7.40
C GLN A 112 5.35 12.30 8.81
N PRO A 113 6.17 11.80 9.76
CA PRO A 113 6.25 12.39 11.09
C PRO A 113 6.87 13.78 11.09
N LEU A 114 7.83 14.07 10.18
CA LEU A 114 8.41 15.40 10.04
C LEU A 114 7.35 16.44 9.65
N VAL A 115 6.52 16.10 8.65
CA VAL A 115 5.42 16.96 8.22
C VAL A 115 4.39 17.10 9.34
N GLN A 116 4.02 16.02 10.04
CA GLN A 116 3.10 16.11 11.18
C GLN A 116 3.63 17.00 12.30
N ALA A 117 4.91 16.92 12.64
CA ALA A 117 5.54 17.78 13.66
C ALA A 117 5.52 19.27 13.29
N TRP A 118 5.47 19.61 11.99
CA TRP A 118 5.28 21.01 11.57
C TRP A 118 3.85 21.50 11.74
N HIS A 119 2.87 20.58 11.71
CA HIS A 119 1.43 20.86 11.83
C HIS A 119 0.94 20.75 13.28
N GLY A 120 1.60 19.93 14.10
CA GLY A 120 1.33 19.71 15.52
C GLY A 120 1.79 20.85 16.42
N ASP A 121 1.60 22.11 15.99
CA ASP A 121 1.60 23.26 16.89
C ASP A 121 0.32 23.22 17.73
N HIS A 122 0.20 22.20 18.58
CA HIS A 122 -0.64 22.30 19.76
C HIS A 122 0.22 22.98 20.82
N ALA A 123 -0.21 24.15 21.28
CA ALA A 123 0.21 24.70 22.55
C ALA A 123 -0.18 23.72 23.66
N LEU A 124 0.61 22.68 23.87
CA LEU A 124 0.56 21.76 25.00
C LEU A 124 2.02 21.53 25.39
N ASP A 125 2.35 22.05 26.57
CA ASP A 125 3.60 21.95 27.31
C ASP A 125 4.83 21.31 26.61
N ALA A 126 5.85 22.14 26.40
CA ALA A 126 7.12 21.82 25.76
C ALA A 126 7.97 20.66 26.36
N PRO A 127 7.81 20.15 27.60
CA PRO A 127 8.68 19.07 28.08
C PRO A 127 8.33 17.66 27.57
N GLU A 128 7.08 17.33 27.25
CA GLU A 128 6.67 15.92 27.02
C GLU A 128 7.08 15.41 25.61
N LEU A 129 7.10 16.29 24.61
CA LEU A 129 7.53 15.97 23.24
C LEU A 129 9.05 15.81 23.12
N ALA A 130 9.83 16.46 24.00
CA ALA A 130 11.28 16.31 24.03
C ALA A 130 11.68 14.90 24.51
N GLU A 131 11.02 14.37 25.55
CA GLU A 131 11.26 13.00 26.06
C GLU A 131 10.92 11.92 25.03
N SER A 132 9.86 12.11 24.24
CA SER A 132 9.45 11.13 23.22
C SER A 132 10.42 11.04 22.04
N ILE A 133 11.07 12.15 21.66
CA ILE A 133 12.06 12.18 20.57
C ILE A 133 13.40 11.58 21.04
N GLU A 134 13.80 11.84 22.28
CA GLU A 134 15.02 11.28 22.90
C GLU A 134 14.89 9.77 23.13
N ALA A 135 13.75 9.30 23.62
CA ALA A 135 13.48 7.87 23.84
C ALA A 135 13.48 7.07 22.52
N SER A 136 12.94 7.64 21.44
CA SER A 136 12.95 7.01 20.13
C SER A 136 14.32 7.03 19.44
N GLY A 137 15.18 7.99 19.77
CA GLY A 137 16.57 8.06 19.28
C GLY A 137 17.50 7.08 20.00
N ALA A 138 17.29 6.89 21.31
CA ALA A 138 18.10 5.99 22.13
C ALA A 138 17.82 4.49 21.89
N ALA A 139 16.60 4.14 21.50
CA ALA A 139 16.22 2.74 21.22
C ALA A 139 16.80 2.21 19.90
N ASP A 140 17.11 3.10 18.93
CA ASP A 140 17.64 2.73 17.60
C ASP A 140 19.17 2.54 17.63
N ASP A 141 19.88 3.22 18.55
CA ASP A 141 21.35 3.10 18.71
C ASP A 141 21.76 1.79 19.43
N ALA A 142 20.88 1.24 20.27
CA ALA A 142 21.14 0.01 21.01
C ALA A 142 20.85 -1.28 20.23
N ALA A 143 20.24 -1.18 19.04
CA ALA A 143 19.72 -2.34 18.30
C ALA A 143 20.31 -2.47 16.88
N ALA A 144 21.64 -2.50 16.76
CA ALA A 144 22.30 -3.15 15.64
C ALA A 144 23.44 -4.06 16.14
N PRO A 145 23.52 -5.30 15.63
CA PRO A 145 24.08 -6.43 16.37
C PRO A 145 25.60 -6.46 16.35
N ALA A 146 26.19 -6.83 17.49
CA ALA A 146 27.55 -7.33 17.56
C ALA A 146 27.67 -8.61 16.70
N ARG A 147 28.17 -8.44 15.47
CA ARG A 147 28.71 -9.53 14.66
C ARG A 147 30.10 -9.15 14.15
N ALA A 148 31.10 -9.66 14.85
CA ALA A 148 32.48 -9.91 14.43
C ALA A 148 33.07 -10.83 15.51
N ALA A 149 33.88 -11.87 15.28
CA ALA A 149 34.40 -12.58 14.12
C ALA A 149 34.99 -13.89 14.71
N ASP A 150 34.82 -15.03 14.03
CA ASP A 150 35.91 -15.90 13.55
C ASP A 150 36.79 -16.60 14.62
N ALA A 151 36.53 -17.91 14.80
CA ALA A 151 37.49 -19.00 15.05
C ALA A 151 36.78 -20.36 14.87
#